data_AF-A0A353LXF5-F1
#
_entry.id   AF-A0A353LXF5-F1
#
_cell.length_a   1.000
_cell.length_b   1.000
_cell.length_c   1.000
_cell.angle_alpha   90.00
_cell.angle_beta   90.00
_cell.angle_gamma   90.00
#
_symmetry.space_group_name_H-M   'P 1'
#
loop_
_entity.id
_entity.type
_entity.pdbx_description
1 polymer ?
#
loop_
_entity_poly.entity_id
_entity_poly.type
_entity_poly.pdbx_seq_one_letter_code
_entity_poly.pdbx_strand_id
1 'polypeptide(L)'
;MSTLSELANRRIPDTCAAVEGLYEAHCGLWQKTSMEEGWEVFDLRYGGLIARLKRTQNKVNSYLAGENAIIQEFTKARLPYNGEEGLLLEMEYTAMVTAGHL
;
A
#
# COMPACT_ATOMS: atom_id res chain seq x y z
N MET A 1 -2.27 -18.46 -16.83
CA MET A 1 -2.17 -17.85 -15.48
C MET A 1 -3.41 -17.00 -15.26
N SER A 2 -4.02 -17.05 -14.08
CA SER A 2 -5.15 -16.17 -13.75
C SER A 2 -4.66 -14.73 -13.54
N THR A 3 -5.52 -13.73 -13.77
CA THR A 3 -5.22 -12.32 -13.51
C THR A 3 -4.74 -12.09 -12.07
N LEU A 4 -5.32 -12.78 -11.09
CA LEU A 4 -4.89 -12.71 -9.69
C LEU A 4 -3.46 -13.23 -9.49
N SER A 5 -3.07 -14.30 -10.19
CA SER A 5 -1.72 -14.85 -10.11
C SER A 5 -0.68 -13.88 -10.70
N GLU A 6 -1.00 -13.23 -11.83
CA GLU A 6 -0.13 -12.19 -12.39
C GLU A 6 0.00 -10.98 -11.44
N LEU A 7 -1.12 -10.55 -10.85
CA LEU A 7 -1.11 -9.44 -9.90
C LEU A 7 -0.22 -9.74 -8.69
N ALA A 8 -0.41 -10.91 -8.08
CA ALA A 8 0.32 -11.30 -6.88
C ALA A 8 1.79 -11.60 -7.13
N ASN A 9 2.14 -12.27 -8.24
CA ASN A 9 3.48 -12.82 -8.44
C ASN A 9 4.36 -11.98 -9.38
N ARG A 10 3.81 -10.94 -10.00
CA ARG A 10 4.57 -10.00 -10.83
C ARG A 10 4.31 -8.55 -10.44
N ARG A 11 3.06 -8.10 -10.56
CA ARG A 11 2.72 -6.67 -10.40
C ARG A 11 2.96 -6.13 -8.99
N ILE A 12 2.61 -6.87 -7.95
CA ILE A 12 2.86 -6.45 -6.56
C ILE A 12 4.38 -6.39 -6.28
N PRO A 13 5.19 -7.43 -6.58
CA PRO A 13 6.65 -7.33 -6.50
C PRO A 13 7.24 -6.14 -7.25
N ASP A 14 6.84 -5.93 -8.51
CA ASP A 14 7.30 -4.80 -9.33
C ASP A 14 6.94 -3.46 -8.67
N THR A 15 5.75 -3.39 -8.06
CA THR A 15 5.29 -2.18 -7.35
C THR A 15 6.09 -1.96 -6.07
N CYS A 16 6.42 -2.99 -5.30
CA CYS A 16 7.30 -2.87 -4.13
C CYS A 16 8.67 -2.32 -4.53
N ALA A 17 9.29 -2.85 -5.59
CA ALA A 17 10.58 -2.37 -6.09
C ALA A 17 10.50 -0.90 -6.55
N ALA A 18 9.41 -0.51 -7.22
CA ALA A 18 9.20 0.87 -7.62
C ALA A 18 9.02 1.81 -6.41
N VAL A 19 8.34 1.36 -5.35
CA VAL A 19 8.17 2.12 -4.10
C VAL A 19 9.50 2.25 -3.36
N GLU A 20 10.34 1.21 -3.34
CA GLU A 20 11.70 1.26 -2.78
C GLU A 20 12.58 2.27 -3.54
N GLY A 21 12.54 2.25 -4.88
CA GLY A 21 13.25 3.26 -5.68
C GLY A 21 12.74 4.69 -5.47
N LEU A 22 11.42 4.87 -5.28
CA LEU A 22 10.84 6.18 -4.93
C LEU A 22 11.30 6.64 -3.55
N TYR A 23 11.34 5.73 -2.57
CA TYR A 23 11.82 6.02 -1.22
C TYR A 23 13.28 6.51 -1.25
N GLU A 24 14.17 5.80 -1.96
CA GLU A 24 15.58 6.20 -2.10
C GLU A 24 15.73 7.58 -2.76
N ALA A 25 15.00 7.81 -3.85
CA ALA A 25 15.03 9.09 -4.55
C ALA A 25 14.53 10.25 -3.66
N HIS A 26 13.46 10.00 -2.89
CA HIS A 26 12.90 11.01 -1.99
C HIS A 26 13.83 11.27 -0.79
N CYS A 27 14.47 10.24 -0.24
CA CYS A 27 15.47 10.37 0.82
C CYS A 27 16.64 11.23 0.36
N GLY A 28 17.17 10.93 -0.83
CA GLY A 28 18.25 11.69 -1.44
C GLY A 28 17.88 13.14 -1.78
N LEU A 29 16.60 13.44 -2.01
CA LEU A 29 16.11 14.82 -2.15
C LEU A 29 16.04 15.51 -0.79
N TRP A 30 15.43 14.85 0.21
CA TRP A 30 15.25 15.39 1.56
C TRP A 30 16.58 15.80 2.20
N GLN A 31 17.59 14.93 2.13
CA GLN A 31 18.95 15.21 2.65
C GLN A 31 19.60 16.45 2.02
N LYS A 32 19.18 16.86 0.81
CA LYS A 32 19.70 18.05 0.14
C LYS A 32 18.92 19.33 0.47
N THR A 33 17.67 19.20 0.93
CA THR A 33 16.74 20.32 1.08
C THR A 33 16.30 20.59 2.52
N SER A 34 16.51 19.63 3.41
CA SER A 34 15.94 19.58 4.75
C SER A 34 16.96 19.07 5.78
N MET A 35 16.67 19.29 7.07
CA MET A 35 17.41 18.62 8.15
C MET A 35 17.00 17.14 8.22
N GLU A 36 17.82 16.30 8.86
CA GLU A 36 17.55 14.87 8.93
C GLU A 36 16.28 14.55 9.73
N GLU A 37 15.97 15.35 10.75
CA GLU A 37 14.78 15.21 11.57
C GLU A 37 13.48 15.33 10.74
N GLY A 38 12.53 14.45 11.02
CA GLY A 38 11.25 14.35 10.31
C GLY A 38 11.25 13.33 9.19
N TRP A 39 12.42 12.86 8.72
CA TRP A 39 12.49 11.78 7.74
C TRP A 39 11.92 10.46 8.26
N GLU A 40 12.02 10.20 9.57
CA GLU A 40 11.49 9.00 10.22
C GLU A 40 9.98 8.82 10.00
N VAL A 41 9.24 9.91 9.76
CA VAL A 41 7.82 9.83 9.38
C VAL A 41 7.69 9.19 8.01
N PHE A 42 8.53 9.55 7.03
CA PHE A 42 8.52 8.92 5.72
C PHE A 42 8.99 7.46 5.77
N ASP A 43 9.96 7.13 6.63
CA ASP A 43 10.36 5.73 6.86
C ASP A 43 9.15 4.87 7.25
N LEU A 44 8.35 5.35 8.21
CA LEU A 44 7.14 4.68 8.66
C LEU A 44 6.10 4.56 7.53
N ARG A 45 5.90 5.64 6.75
CA ARG A 45 4.90 5.67 5.67
C ARG A 45 5.24 4.72 4.52
N TYR A 46 6.48 4.76 4.04
CA TYR A 46 6.95 3.87 2.97
C TYR A 46 7.04 2.42 3.44
N GLY A 47 7.59 2.18 4.63
CA GLY A 47 7.66 0.86 5.24
C GLY A 47 6.28 0.22 5.43
N GLY A 48 5.31 1.01 5.91
CA GLY A 48 3.92 0.60 6.04
C GLY A 48 3.27 0.22 4.71
N LEU A 49 3.48 1.02 3.66
CA LEU A 49 2.96 0.72 2.32
C LEU A 49 3.52 -0.60 1.76
N ILE A 50 4.84 -0.80 1.83
CA ILE A 50 5.49 -2.03 1.36
C ILE A 50 4.98 -3.25 2.14
N ALA A 51 4.86 -3.13 3.47
CA ALA A 51 4.33 -4.21 4.30
C ALA A 51 2.87 -4.58 3.92
N ARG A 52 2.04 -3.60 3.57
CA ARG A 52 0.65 -3.82 3.12
C ARG A 52 0.60 -4.49 1.76
N LEU A 53 1.46 -4.12 0.82
CA LEU A 53 1.60 -4.78 -0.47
C LEU A 53 2.01 -6.25 -0.31
N LYS A 54 3.05 -6.54 0.49
CA LYS A 54 3.50 -7.91 0.79
C LYS A 54 2.41 -8.74 1.48
N ARG A 55 1.69 -8.16 2.44
CA ARG A 55 0.53 -8.82 3.08
C ARG A 55 -0.56 -9.16 2.07
N THR A 56 -0.82 -8.26 1.12
CA THR A 56 -1.83 -8.46 0.07
C THR A 56 -1.42 -9.61 -0.87
N GLN A 57 -0.16 -9.62 -1.31
CA GLN A 57 0.41 -10.72 -2.09
C GLN A 57 0.23 -12.06 -1.38
N ASN A 58 0.60 -12.16 -0.10
CA ASN A 58 0.48 -13.40 0.65
C ASN A 58 -0.97 -13.89 0.73
N LYS A 59 -1.93 -12.98 1.00
CA LYS A 59 -3.35 -13.34 1.05
C LYS A 59 -3.87 -13.87 -0.28
N VAL A 60 -3.49 -13.22 -1.39
CA VAL A 60 -3.88 -13.65 -2.74
C VAL A 60 -3.26 -15.01 -3.07
N ASN A 61 -1.99 -15.22 -2.72
CA ASN A 61 -1.32 -16.50 -2.97
C ASN A 61 -1.92 -17.65 -2.15
N SER A 62 -2.25 -17.44 -0.86
CA SER A 62 -2.97 -18.45 -0.06
C SER A 62 -4.36 -18.76 -0.63
N TYR A 63 -5.07 -17.77 -1.16
CA TYR A 63 -6.33 -18.00 -1.88
C TYR A 63 -6.13 -18.85 -3.14
N LEU A 64 -5.13 -18.51 -3.96
CA LEU A 64 -4.80 -19.25 -5.19
C LEU A 64 -4.33 -20.69 -4.91
N ALA A 65 -3.69 -20.93 -3.76
CA ALA A 65 -3.27 -22.25 -3.30
C ALA A 65 -4.43 -23.09 -2.72
N GLY A 66 -5.62 -22.51 -2.57
CA GLY A 66 -6.78 -23.18 -1.96
C GLY A 66 -6.74 -23.27 -0.43
N GLU A 67 -5.76 -22.63 0.22
CA GLU A 67 -5.63 -22.59 1.69
C GLU A 67 -6.74 -21.75 2.31
N ASN A 68 -7.18 -20.70 1.60
CA ASN A 68 -8.30 -19.84 2.00
C ASN A 68 -9.38 -19.90 0.92
N ALA A 69 -10.61 -20.27 1.30
CA ALA A 69 -11.75 -20.29 0.38
C ALA A 69 -12.17 -18.88 -0.09
N ILE A 70 -11.79 -17.83 0.66
CA ILE A 70 -12.20 -16.45 0.39
C ILE A 70 -11.21 -15.44 0.99
N ILE A 71 -11.10 -14.29 0.35
CA ILE A 71 -10.39 -13.11 0.89
C ILE A 71 -11.43 -12.18 1.51
N GLN A 72 -11.49 -12.12 2.84
CA GLN A 72 -12.53 -11.40 3.58
C GLN A 72 -12.59 -9.90 3.23
N GLU A 73 -11.47 -9.26 2.94
CA GLU A 73 -11.48 -7.84 2.54
C GLU A 73 -12.19 -7.58 1.22
N PHE A 74 -12.29 -8.57 0.33
CA PHE A 74 -12.92 -8.43 -0.98
C PHE A 74 -14.44 -8.67 -0.95
N THR A 75 -15.01 -9.10 0.18
CA THR A 75 -16.46 -9.29 0.33
C THR A 75 -17.20 -8.01 0.68
N LYS A 76 -16.47 -6.97 1.09
CA LYS A 76 -17.02 -5.68 1.50
C LYS A 76 -17.18 -4.77 0.27
N ALA A 77 -18.36 -4.18 0.11
CA ALA A 77 -18.56 -3.13 -0.86
C ALA A 77 -17.69 -1.91 -0.51
N ARG A 78 -17.03 -1.32 -1.52
CA ARG A 78 -16.28 -0.07 -1.34
C ARG A 78 -17.26 1.10 -1.41
N LEU A 79 -17.38 1.86 -0.32
CA LEU A 79 -18.17 3.09 -0.27
C LEU A 79 -17.33 4.28 -0.75
N PRO A 80 -17.97 5.39 -1.16
CA PRO A 80 -17.29 6.66 -1.36
C PRO A 80 -16.57 7.11 -0.09
N TYR A 81 -15.40 7.73 -0.24
CA TYR A 81 -14.50 7.98 0.89
C TYR A 81 -15.12 8.92 1.95
N ASN A 82 -15.74 10.01 1.51
CA ASN A 82 -16.41 11.01 2.36
C ASN A 82 -17.95 11.02 2.18
N GLY A 83 -18.51 9.96 1.59
CA GLY A 83 -19.94 9.89 1.26
C GLY A 83 -20.33 10.54 -0.08
N GLU A 84 -19.40 11.19 -0.78
CA GLU A 84 -19.62 11.76 -2.12
C GLU A 84 -18.78 11.04 -3.18
N GLU A 85 -19.36 10.85 -4.37
CA GLU A 85 -18.66 10.26 -5.51
C GLU A 85 -17.70 11.27 -6.16
N GLY A 86 -16.58 10.77 -6.69
CA GLY A 86 -15.62 11.58 -7.44
C GLY A 86 -14.26 11.75 -6.75
N LEU A 87 -13.50 12.73 -7.24
CA LEU A 87 -12.18 13.05 -6.70
C LEU A 87 -12.33 13.89 -5.44
N LEU A 88 -11.54 13.55 -4.41
CA LEU A 88 -11.51 14.21 -3.13
C LEU A 88 -10.09 14.69 -2.83
N LEU A 89 -9.96 15.87 -2.19
CA LEU A 89 -8.73 16.28 -1.53
C LEU A 89 -8.73 15.72 -0.10
N GLU A 90 -7.89 14.71 0.15
CA GLU A 90 -7.57 14.24 1.49
C GLU A 90 -6.10 14.51 1.77
N MET A 91 -5.81 15.12 2.93
CA MET A 91 -4.47 15.54 3.32
C MET A 91 -3.99 14.84 4.60
N GLU A 92 -4.88 14.10 5.28
CA GLU A 92 -4.57 13.37 6.50
C GLU A 92 -4.13 11.93 6.17
N TYR A 93 -2.83 11.68 6.35
CA TYR A 93 -2.24 10.37 6.05
C TYR A 93 -2.93 9.21 6.80
N THR A 94 -3.21 9.39 8.08
CA THR A 94 -3.83 8.38 8.96
C THR A 94 -5.21 7.99 8.47
N ALA A 95 -6.00 8.94 7.97
CA ALA A 95 -7.31 8.68 7.39
C ALA A 95 -7.22 7.96 6.04
N MET A 96 -6.15 8.16 5.26
CA MET A 96 -6.00 7.55 3.93
C MET A 96 -5.62 6.07 3.99
N VAL A 97 -4.75 5.69 4.93
CA VAL A 97 -4.08 4.38 4.87
C VAL A 97 -4.83 3.25 5.59
N THR A 98 -5.81 3.59 6.42
CA THR A 98 -6.60 2.61 7.15
C THR A 98 -7.94 3.20 7.61
N ALA A 99 -8.97 2.35 7.69
CA ALA A 99 -10.23 2.67 8.36
C ALA A 99 -10.23 2.29 9.85
N GLY A 100 -9.12 1.70 10.34
CA GLY A 100 -8.90 1.44 11.77
C GLY A 100 -8.27 2.65 12.47
N HIS A 101 -8.19 2.58 13.79
CA HIS A 101 -7.50 3.60 14.57
C HIS A 101 -5.98 3.36 14.56
N LEU A 102 -5.21 4.42 14.31
CA LEU A 102 -3.74 4.49 14.42
C LEU A 102 -3.35 5.34 15.62
#